data_AF-A0AAV2MFN5-F1
#
_entry.id   AF-A0AAV2MFN5-F1
#
_cell.length_a   1.000
_cell.length_b   1.000
_cell.length_c   1.000
_cell.angle_alpha   90.00
_cell.angle_beta   90.00
_cell.angle_gamma   90.00
#
_symmetry.space_group_name_H-M   'P 1'
#
loop_
_entity.id
_entity.type
_entity.pdbx_description
1 polymer ?
#
loop_
_entity_poly.entity_id
_entity_poly.type
_entity_poly.pdbx_seq_one_letter_code
_entity_poly.pdbx_strand_id
1 'polypeptide(L)'
;MCLSSILGWCIIIISATVGLCGTCYTNCRSKVSYLQLTFWKRYVEKEKERFDGFALDYANKLAERNLISFFENKDPAPFPFPNHRAWEQISELYTFTRSEQYYSTLQRYVEGSRDCAPEKRPVMDMEHGIEMS
;
A
#
# COMPACT_ATOMS: atom_id res chain seq x y z
N MET A 1 12.79 -51.59 -31.27
CA MET A 1 11.68 -51.08 -30.44
C MET A 1 12.12 -51.05 -28.97
N CYS A 2 12.94 -50.08 -28.54
CA CYS A 2 13.33 -49.95 -27.12
C CYS A 2 13.54 -48.47 -26.72
N LEU A 3 14.05 -47.63 -27.62
CA LEU A 3 14.29 -46.21 -27.33
C LEU A 3 13.01 -45.43 -26.97
N SER A 4 11.90 -45.67 -27.69
CA SER A 4 10.64 -44.95 -27.46
C SER A 4 10.00 -45.27 -26.10
N SER A 5 10.07 -46.54 -25.65
CA SER A 5 9.59 -46.94 -24.33
C SER A 5 10.42 -46.32 -23.22
N ILE A 6 11.76 -46.36 -23.33
CA ILE A 6 12.66 -45.80 -22.32
C ILE A 6 12.47 -44.28 -22.21
N LEU A 7 12.39 -43.55 -23.33
CA LEU A 7 12.12 -42.10 -23.32
C LEU A 7 10.78 -41.76 -22.66
N GLY A 8 9.73 -42.53 -22.95
CA GLY A 8 8.41 -42.30 -22.35
C GLY A 8 8.44 -42.43 -20.82
N TRP A 9 9.07 -43.48 -20.30
CA TRP A 9 9.22 -43.68 -18.86
C TRP A 9 10.09 -42.60 -18.20
N CYS A 10 11.16 -42.14 -18.86
CA CYS A 10 11.96 -41.03 -18.36
C CYS A 10 11.15 -39.74 -18.22
N ILE A 11 10.30 -39.40 -19.20
CA ILE A 11 9.45 -38.19 -19.13
C ILE A 11 8.44 -38.30 -17.98
N ILE A 12 7.85 -39.48 -17.79
CA ILE A 12 6.90 -39.72 -16.68
C ILE A 12 7.60 -39.58 -15.33
N ILE A 13 8.77 -40.19 -15.16
CA ILE A 13 9.54 -40.10 -13.91
C ILE A 13 9.96 -38.66 -13.64
N ILE A 14 10.51 -37.97 -14.64
CA ILE A 14 10.96 -36.57 -14.50
C ILE A 14 9.77 -35.66 -14.14
N SER A 15 8.65 -35.78 -14.85
CA SER A 15 7.46 -34.96 -14.57
C SER A 15 6.87 -35.24 -13.18
N ALA A 16 6.83 -36.51 -12.75
CA ALA A 16 6.42 -36.88 -11.41
C ALA A 16 7.37 -36.32 -10.34
N THR A 17 8.69 -36.43 -10.53
CA THR A 17 9.69 -35.90 -9.58
C THR A 17 9.60 -34.38 -9.47
N VAL A 18 9.49 -33.67 -10.60
CA VAL A 18 9.35 -32.20 -10.61
C VAL A 18 8.06 -31.78 -9.89
N GLY A 19 6.95 -32.47 -10.13
CA GLY A 19 5.68 -32.20 -9.44
C GLY A 19 5.78 -32.43 -7.93
N LEU A 20 6.45 -33.50 -7.50
CA LEU A 20 6.63 -33.84 -6.08
C LEU A 20 7.56 -32.85 -5.37
N CYS A 21 8.68 -32.49 -6.01
CA CYS A 21 9.60 -31.45 -5.52
C CYS A 21 8.91 -30.08 -5.42
N GLY A 22 8.12 -29.69 -6.43
CA GLY A 22 7.35 -28.46 -6.39
C GLY A 22 6.32 -28.45 -5.26
N THR A 23 5.61 -29.56 -5.06
CA THR A 23 4.62 -29.71 -3.99
C THR A 23 5.24 -29.69 -2.61
N CYS A 24 6.35 -30.42 -2.39
CA CYS A 24 7.09 -30.41 -1.13
C CYS A 24 7.70 -29.03 -0.83
N TYR A 25 8.32 -28.39 -1.82
CA TYR A 25 8.89 -27.05 -1.65
C TYR A 25 7.81 -26.03 -1.27
N THR A 26 6.67 -26.07 -1.95
CA THR A 26 5.53 -25.21 -1.65
C THR A 26 5.00 -25.49 -0.25
N ASN A 27 4.77 -26.76 0.13
CA ASN A 27 4.23 -27.14 1.44
C ASN A 27 5.18 -26.85 2.62
N CYS A 28 6.49 -27.11 2.48
CA CYS A 28 7.48 -26.89 3.54
C CYS A 28 7.76 -25.40 3.81
N ARG A 29 7.76 -24.55 2.77
CA ARG A 29 7.82 -23.09 2.95
C ARG A 29 6.44 -22.44 3.20
N SER A 30 5.35 -23.18 2.95
CA SER A 30 3.99 -22.63 2.95
C SER A 30 3.55 -22.14 4.31
N LYS A 31 3.71 -22.87 5.43
CA LYS A 31 2.88 -22.55 6.62
C LYS A 31 2.98 -21.10 7.12
N VAL A 32 4.19 -20.54 7.22
CA VAL A 32 4.38 -19.12 7.56
C VAL A 32 4.07 -18.20 6.36
N SER A 33 4.54 -18.58 5.17
CA SER A 33 4.29 -17.81 3.93
C SER A 33 2.82 -17.74 3.53
N TYR A 34 2.01 -18.73 3.90
CA TYR A 34 0.61 -18.92 3.55
C TYR A 34 -0.27 -18.09 4.47
N LEU A 35 -0.01 -18.11 5.77
CA LEU A 35 -0.70 -17.22 6.71
C LEU A 35 -0.39 -15.76 6.41
N GLN A 36 0.88 -15.41 6.16
CA GLN A 36 1.28 -14.06 5.77
C GLN A 36 0.67 -13.64 4.43
N LEU A 37 0.70 -14.51 3.41
CA LEU A 37 0.08 -14.22 2.11
C LEU A 37 -1.44 -14.08 2.22
N THR A 38 -2.09 -14.91 3.05
CA THR A 38 -3.54 -14.84 3.28
C THR A 38 -3.91 -13.55 3.99
N PHE A 39 -3.11 -13.13 4.99
CA PHE A 39 -3.28 -11.85 5.65
C PHE A 39 -3.10 -10.70 4.66
N TRP A 40 -2.02 -10.71 3.88
CA TRP A 40 -1.73 -9.69 2.86
C TRP A 40 -2.89 -9.53 1.87
N LYS A 41 -3.41 -10.64 1.34
CA LYS A 41 -4.57 -10.61 0.43
C LYS A 41 -5.79 -9.93 1.07
N ARG A 42 -6.12 -10.30 2.31
CA ARG A 42 -7.24 -9.69 3.05
C ARG A 42 -7.00 -8.21 3.37
N TYR A 43 -5.76 -7.86 3.71
CA TYR A 43 -5.37 -6.49 3.96
C TYR A 43 -5.59 -5.62 2.72
N VAL A 44 -5.06 -6.04 1.56
CA VAL A 44 -5.19 -5.28 0.29
C VAL A 44 -6.67 -5.14 -0.11
N GLU A 45 -7.47 -6.19 0.05
CA GLU A 45 -8.90 -6.14 -0.22
C GLU A 45 -9.61 -5.10 0.66
N LYS A 46 -9.33 -5.11 1.96
CA LYS A 46 -9.91 -4.14 2.90
C LYS A 46 -9.37 -2.73 2.74
N GLU A 47 -8.09 -2.58 2.43
CA GLU A 47 -7.48 -1.29 2.12
C GLU A 47 -8.19 -0.65 0.92
N LYS A 48 -8.41 -1.41 -0.15
CA LYS A 48 -9.14 -0.95 -1.33
C LYS A 48 -10.58 -0.55 -1.02
N GLU A 49 -11.33 -1.41 -0.32
CA GLU A 49 -12.73 -1.13 0.04
C GLU A 49 -12.84 0.17 0.85
N ARG A 50 -11.94 0.38 1.81
CA ARG A 50 -11.89 1.60 2.62
C ARG A 50 -11.45 2.80 1.80
N PHE A 51 -10.44 2.62 0.95
CA PHE A 51 -9.94 3.67 0.08
C PHE A 51 -11.05 4.21 -0.84
N ASP A 52 -11.81 3.34 -1.49
CA ASP A 52 -12.92 3.73 -2.37
C ASP A 52 -14.01 4.50 -1.58
N GLY A 53 -14.32 4.05 -0.37
CA GLY A 53 -15.26 4.75 0.52
C GLY A 53 -14.78 6.16 0.92
N PHE A 54 -13.50 6.31 1.29
CA PHE A 54 -12.92 7.61 1.59
C PHE A 54 -12.83 8.50 0.35
N ALA A 55 -12.46 7.95 -0.81
CA ALA A 55 -12.38 8.70 -2.06
C ALA A 55 -13.75 9.29 -2.43
N LEU A 56 -14.83 8.51 -2.28
CA LEU A 56 -16.20 8.97 -2.52
C LEU A 56 -16.60 10.09 -1.54
N ASP A 57 -16.36 9.91 -0.24
CA ASP A 57 -16.69 10.91 0.79
C ASP A 57 -15.94 12.24 0.56
N TYR A 58 -14.64 12.19 0.25
CA TYR A 58 -13.84 13.38 -0.05
C TYR A 58 -14.25 14.03 -1.37
N ALA A 59 -14.65 13.26 -2.39
CA ALA A 59 -15.18 13.80 -3.63
C ALA A 59 -16.50 14.56 -3.40
N ASN A 60 -17.41 14.00 -2.60
CA ASN A 60 -18.67 14.65 -2.23
C ASN A 60 -18.42 15.97 -1.49
N LYS A 61 -17.55 15.97 -0.47
CA LYS A 61 -17.20 17.17 0.30
C LYS A 61 -16.57 18.26 -0.58
N LEU A 62 -15.67 17.87 -1.48
CA LEU A 62 -15.03 18.82 -2.40
C LEU A 62 -16.03 19.41 -3.40
N ALA A 63 -16.93 18.60 -3.93
CA ALA A 63 -17.99 19.05 -4.84
C ALA A 63 -18.94 20.02 -4.13
N GLU A 64 -19.42 19.66 -2.94
CA GLU A 64 -20.31 20.51 -2.12
C GLU A 64 -19.67 21.87 -1.82
N ARG A 65 -18.43 21.88 -1.30
CA ARG A 65 -17.68 23.12 -1.04
C ARG A 65 -17.60 24.01 -2.29
N ASN A 66 -17.26 23.43 -3.44
CA ASN A 66 -17.09 24.19 -4.68
C ASN A 66 -18.43 24.75 -5.20
N LEU A 67 -19.52 23.98 -5.10
CA LEU A 67 -20.85 24.44 -5.51
C LEU A 67 -21.34 25.59 -4.63
N ILE A 68 -21.16 25.48 -3.30
CA ILE A 68 -21.52 26.55 -2.36
C ILE A 68 -20.74 27.82 -2.69
N SER A 69 -19.41 27.73 -2.82
CA SER A 69 -18.57 28.88 -3.19
C SER A 69 -18.97 29.51 -4.52
N PHE A 70 -19.30 28.70 -5.53
CA PHE A 70 -19.74 29.18 -6.84
C PHE A 70 -21.06 29.94 -6.77
N PHE A 71 -22.09 29.37 -6.14
CA PHE A 71 -23.41 30.00 -6.08
C PHE A 71 -23.46 31.20 -5.11
N GLU A 72 -22.67 31.21 -4.05
CA GLU A 72 -22.57 32.34 -3.11
C GLU A 72 -21.56 33.41 -3.54
N ASN A 73 -20.82 33.20 -4.64
CA ASN A 73 -19.75 34.06 -5.13
C ASN A 73 -18.70 34.40 -4.03
N LYS A 74 -18.24 33.36 -3.33
CA LYS A 74 -17.23 33.45 -2.25
C LYS A 74 -16.00 32.63 -2.59
N ASP A 75 -14.84 33.09 -2.13
CA ASP A 75 -13.61 32.31 -2.24
C ASP A 75 -13.72 30.98 -1.47
N PRO A 76 -13.25 29.86 -2.06
CA PRO A 76 -13.36 28.54 -1.44
C PRO A 76 -12.40 28.37 -0.25
N ALA A 77 -12.92 27.85 0.86
CA ALA A 77 -12.13 27.54 2.06
C ALA A 77 -11.05 26.48 1.77
N PRO A 78 -9.84 26.52 2.36
CA PRO A 78 -8.79 25.55 2.08
C PRO A 78 -9.24 24.09 2.27
N PHE A 79 -8.88 23.21 1.33
CA PHE A 79 -9.19 21.78 1.40
C PHE A 79 -7.88 20.98 1.36
N PRO A 80 -7.52 20.25 2.44
CA PRO A 80 -6.27 19.51 2.48
C PRO A 80 -6.36 18.33 1.52
N PHE A 81 -5.56 18.37 0.46
CA PHE A 81 -5.45 17.28 -0.52
C PHE A 81 -4.03 16.74 -0.53
N PRO A 82 -3.84 15.42 -0.71
CA PRO A 82 -2.51 14.89 -1.02
C PRO A 82 -1.98 15.58 -2.28
N ASN A 83 -0.69 15.94 -2.26
CA ASN A 83 -0.05 16.53 -3.42
C ASN A 83 0.11 15.49 -4.55
N HIS A 84 0.41 15.95 -5.77
CA HIS A 84 0.57 15.07 -6.93
C HIS A 84 1.64 13.98 -6.73
N ARG A 85 2.74 14.30 -6.04
CA ARG A 85 3.81 13.33 -5.75
C ARG A 85 3.34 12.21 -4.84
N ALA A 86 2.49 12.51 -3.85
CA ALA A 86 1.90 11.50 -2.98
C ALA A 86 1.04 10.51 -3.79
N TRP A 87 0.25 11.02 -4.73
CA TRP A 87 -0.56 10.20 -5.63
C TRP A 87 0.27 9.30 -6.55
N GLU A 88 1.34 9.85 -7.12
CA GLU A 88 2.25 9.10 -7.98
C GLU A 88 2.95 7.97 -7.21
N GLN A 89 3.47 8.25 -6.00
CA GLN A 89 4.16 7.26 -5.17
C GLN A 89 3.27 6.10 -4.72
N ILE A 90 2.00 6.36 -4.41
CA ILE A 90 1.07 5.27 -4.04
C ILE A 90 0.60 4.47 -5.27
N SER A 91 0.71 5.03 -6.48
CA SER A 91 0.34 4.38 -7.74
C SER A 91 1.42 3.47 -8.34
N GLU A 92 2.64 3.49 -7.78
CA GLU A 92 3.73 2.63 -8.21
C GLU A 92 3.36 1.13 -8.17
N LEU A 93 3.92 0.35 -9.09
CA LEU A 93 3.70 -1.10 -9.10
C LEU A 93 4.25 -1.73 -7.82
N TYR A 94 3.36 -2.32 -7.03
CA TYR A 94 3.73 -3.03 -5.81
C TYR A 94 4.24 -4.44 -6.12
N THR A 95 5.49 -4.73 -5.77
CA THR A 95 6.06 -6.08 -5.81
C THR A 95 6.24 -6.60 -4.39
N PHE A 96 5.44 -7.59 -4.00
CA PHE A 96 5.58 -8.21 -2.69
C PHE A 96 6.92 -8.96 -2.58
N THR A 97 7.85 -8.45 -1.77
CA THR A 97 9.11 -9.13 -1.46
C THR A 97 9.07 -9.64 -0.02
N ARG A 98 9.52 -10.88 0.22
CA ARG A 98 9.53 -11.49 1.57
C ARG A 98 10.40 -10.73 2.60
N SER A 99 11.28 -9.84 2.15
CA SER A 99 12.10 -8.96 2.97
C SER A 99 11.45 -7.60 3.26
N GLU A 100 10.42 -7.20 2.51
CA GLU A 100 9.69 -5.95 2.75
C GLU A 100 8.64 -6.18 3.85
N GLN A 101 8.62 -5.25 4.81
CA GLN A 101 7.69 -5.29 5.95
C GLN A 101 6.33 -4.62 5.66
N TYR A 102 6.20 -3.99 4.49
CA TYR A 102 4.99 -3.29 4.08
C TYR A 102 4.07 -4.24 3.32
N TYR A 103 2.77 -3.98 3.37
CA TYR A 103 1.74 -4.75 2.67
C TYR A 103 1.16 -4.02 1.44
N SER A 104 1.37 -2.71 1.35
CA SER A 104 0.98 -1.86 0.21
C SER A 104 1.95 -0.69 0.02
N THR A 105 1.92 -0.07 -1.18
CA THR A 105 2.64 1.18 -1.46
C THR A 105 2.12 2.35 -0.61
N LEU A 106 0.83 2.35 -0.29
CA LEU A 106 0.20 3.33 0.59
C LEU A 106 0.74 3.22 2.03
N GLN A 107 0.80 2.02 2.58
CA GLN A 107 1.41 1.79 3.89
C GLN A 107 2.88 2.22 3.89
N ARG A 108 3.64 1.84 2.86
CA ARG A 108 5.05 2.24 2.69
C ARG A 108 5.20 3.75 2.64
N TYR A 109 4.31 4.46 1.95
CA TYR A 109 4.32 5.93 1.89
C TYR A 109 4.04 6.57 3.26
N VAL A 110 3.03 6.07 3.97
CA VAL A 110 2.65 6.61 5.29
C VAL A 110 3.71 6.33 6.36
N GLU A 111 4.32 5.16 6.34
CA GLU A 111 5.36 4.79 7.31
C GLU A 111 6.72 5.41 6.93
N GLY A 112 7.13 5.36 5.66
CA GLY A 112 8.40 5.95 5.21
C GLY A 112 8.45 7.47 5.21
N SER A 113 7.30 8.17 5.08
CA SER A 113 7.25 9.63 5.24
C SER A 113 7.46 10.08 6.70
N ARG A 114 7.22 9.19 7.68
CA ARG A 114 7.44 9.48 9.10
C ARG A 114 8.92 9.43 9.50
N ASP A 115 9.70 8.57 8.86
CA ASP A 115 11.15 8.50 9.08
C ASP A 115 11.90 9.70 8.46
N CYS A 116 11.27 10.38 7.49
CA CYS A 116 11.75 11.63 6.88
C CYS A 116 11.08 12.89 7.46
N ALA A 117 10.47 12.84 8.65
CA ALA A 117 10.00 14.04 9.34
C ALA A 117 11.13 14.57 10.24
N PRO A 118 11.83 15.67 9.91
CA PRO A 118 12.66 16.34 10.89
C PRO A 118 11.76 16.84 12.02
N GLU A 119 12.05 16.33 13.21
CA GLU A 119 11.76 16.85 14.55
C GLU A 119 10.95 18.15 14.62
N LYS A 120 9.82 18.09 15.33
CA LYS A 120 9.03 19.26 15.76
C LYS A 120 9.97 20.32 16.33
N ARG A 121 10.19 21.43 15.62
CA ARG A 121 10.75 22.63 16.25
C ARG A 121 9.63 23.30 17.06
N PRO A 122 9.76 23.47 18.39
CA PRO A 122 8.90 24.37 19.11
C PRO A 122 9.19 25.78 18.60
N VAL A 123 8.22 26.39 17.93
CA VAL A 123 8.25 27.82 17.60
C VAL A 123 8.17 28.55 18.94
N MET A 124 9.21 29.31 19.25
CA MET A 124 9.24 30.21 20.40
C MET A 124 8.13 31.23 20.27
N ASP A 125 7.23 31.26 21.24
CA ASP A 125 6.27 32.34 21.42
C ASP A 125 7.03 33.51 22.06
N MET A 126 7.37 34.49 21.23
CA MET A 126 7.82 35.79 21.66
C MET A 126 6.57 36.68 21.63
N GLU A 127 6.16 37.17 22.80
CA GLU A 127 5.77 38.57 23.06
C GLU A 127 4.89 38.65 24.33
N HIS A 128 5.34 39.42 25.34
CA HIS A 128 4.63 40.57 25.94
C HIS A 128 5.08 40.82 27.39
N GLY A 129 5.63 42.00 27.66
CA GLY A 129 5.94 42.45 29.01
C GLY A 129 6.65 43.80 29.05
N ILE A 130 5.96 44.84 28.59
CA ILE A 130 6.33 46.26 28.72
C ILE A 130 6.56 46.62 30.20
N GLU A 131 7.53 47.50 30.43
CA GLU A 131 7.84 48.21 31.68
C GLU A 131 6.63 48.50 32.58
N MET A 132 6.77 48.19 33.87
CA MET A 132 6.44 49.11 34.97
C MET A 132 7.12 48.64 36.27
N SER A 133 8.19 49.32 36.67
CA SER A 133 8.48 49.77 38.06
C SER A 133 9.72 50.63 38.07
#